data_AF-X6PGR4-F1
#
_entry.id   AF-X6PGR4-F1
#
_cell.length_a   1.000
_cell.length_b   1.000
_cell.length_c   1.000
_cell.angle_alpha   90.00
_cell.angle_beta   90.00
_cell.angle_gamma   90.00
#
_symmetry.space_group_name_H-M   'P 1'
#
loop_
_entity.id
_entity.type
_entity.pdbx_description
1 polymer ?
#
loop_
_entity_poly.entity_id
_entity_poly.type
_entity_poly.pdbx_seq_one_letter_code
_entity_poly.pdbx_strand_id
1 'polypeptide(L)'
;MSIKYESKQPQLNFPEIDEEIISRAWNCCDEDMNKTSEVLHFIHDNSTRLEHQQYLLLLWEDFGNRVDKTIILNIWKQCNEIYYETRLKLEEICSSCYVNSCCTLREHMQRKCKQLSANFHQTIGNAEYNLQNFGFEKVNNKDWYYLRDIQILYLWNCYRKWINTQLIYKTKLNIPEKIFMLRNGKWKEYEIAFDYEYRRIVLFDNVKLKVKSLQVGNPKKLSLEFNVHIQWYNDLSD
;
A
#
# COMPACT_ATOMS: atom_id res chain seq x y z
N MET A 1 -7.73 -10.52 28.46
CA MET A 1 -7.87 -11.98 28.54
C MET A 1 -7.94 -12.66 27.15
N SER A 2 -7.92 -11.93 26.03
CA SER A 2 -8.18 -12.49 24.68
C SER A 2 -6.95 -12.87 23.84
N ILE A 3 -5.75 -12.32 24.12
CA ILE A 3 -4.56 -12.49 23.26
C ILE A 3 -4.08 -13.97 23.22
N LYS A 4 -4.24 -14.72 24.32
CA LYS A 4 -3.85 -16.15 24.39
C LYS A 4 -4.81 -17.11 23.70
N TYR A 5 -6.03 -16.67 23.38
CA TYR A 5 -7.05 -17.56 22.79
C TYR A 5 -6.97 -17.55 21.26
N GLU A 6 -6.65 -16.41 20.65
CA GLU A 6 -6.50 -16.28 19.20
C GLU A 6 -5.15 -16.83 18.71
N SER A 7 -4.07 -16.69 19.48
CA SER A 7 -2.76 -17.27 19.14
C SER A 7 -2.73 -18.81 19.11
N LYS A 8 -3.74 -19.47 19.71
CA LYS A 8 -3.84 -20.94 19.75
C LYS A 8 -4.53 -21.55 18.54
N GLN A 9 -5.32 -20.79 17.78
CA GLN A 9 -6.00 -21.36 16.61
C GLN A 9 -5.04 -21.76 15.47
N PRO A 10 -4.00 -20.97 15.13
CA PRO A 10 -3.03 -21.38 14.12
C PRO A 10 -2.24 -22.62 14.53
N GLN A 11 -1.87 -22.75 15.80
CA GLN A 11 -1.15 -23.94 16.32
C GLN A 11 -1.93 -25.24 16.11
N LEU A 12 -3.26 -25.19 16.26
CA LEU A 12 -4.10 -26.38 16.09
C LEU A 12 -4.07 -26.91 14.65
N ASN A 13 -3.82 -26.03 13.67
CA ASN A 13 -3.79 -26.38 12.25
C ASN A 13 -2.37 -26.73 11.75
N PHE A 14 -1.32 -26.38 12.51
CA PHE A 14 0.07 -26.59 12.13
C PHE A 14 0.91 -27.13 13.30
N PRO A 15 0.66 -28.37 13.75
CA PRO A 15 1.33 -28.95 14.92
C PRO A 15 2.85 -29.15 14.72
N GLU A 16 3.32 -29.13 13.48
CA GLU A 16 4.73 -29.31 13.11
C GLU A 16 5.50 -27.99 12.96
N ILE A 17 4.82 -26.84 13.05
CA ILE A 17 5.45 -25.53 13.01
C ILE A 17 5.66 -25.04 14.44
N ASP A 18 6.87 -24.55 14.72
CA ASP A 18 7.22 -24.00 16.01
C ASP A 18 6.36 -22.77 16.37
N GLU A 19 6.00 -22.65 17.65
CA GLU A 19 5.19 -21.56 18.19
C GLU A 19 5.81 -20.18 17.93
N GLU A 20 7.14 -20.07 17.88
CA GLU A 20 7.85 -18.85 17.51
C GLU A 20 7.60 -18.44 16.06
N ILE A 21 7.61 -19.40 15.12
CA ILE A 21 7.34 -19.15 13.69
C ILE A 21 5.90 -18.69 13.51
N ILE A 22 4.96 -19.32 14.23
CA ILE A 22 3.54 -18.92 14.22
C ILE A 22 3.38 -17.50 14.77
N SER A 23 4.01 -17.19 15.91
CA SER A 23 3.93 -15.85 16.51
C SER A 23 4.52 -14.77 15.59
N ARG A 24 5.63 -15.07 14.91
CA ARG A 24 6.23 -14.13 13.97
C ARG A 24 5.35 -13.94 12.74
N ALA A 25 4.86 -15.03 12.12
CA ALA A 25 3.94 -14.94 10.98
C ALA A 25 2.67 -14.15 11.30
N TRP A 26 2.13 -14.30 12.52
CA TRP A 26 1.00 -13.51 13.02
C TRP A 26 1.30 -12.01 13.06
N ASN A 27 2.44 -11.64 13.64
CA ASN A 27 2.88 -10.24 13.73
C ASN A 27 3.14 -9.65 12.33
N CYS A 28 3.76 -10.41 11.43
CA CYS A 28 4.04 -9.98 10.05
C CYS A 28 2.79 -9.77 9.21
N CYS A 29 1.67 -10.37 9.60
CA CYS A 29 0.41 -10.28 8.89
C CYS A 29 -0.56 -9.25 9.49
N ASP A 30 -0.10 -8.37 10.39
CA ASP A 30 -0.94 -7.40 11.10
C ASP A 30 -2.11 -8.06 11.86
N GLU A 31 -1.88 -9.25 12.44
CA GLU A 31 -2.93 -10.00 13.16
C GLU A 31 -4.10 -10.43 12.23
N ASP A 32 -3.85 -10.53 10.92
CA ASP A 32 -4.83 -11.01 9.93
C ASP A 32 -4.73 -12.54 9.79
N MET A 33 -5.74 -13.23 10.31
CA MET A 33 -5.82 -14.69 10.32
C MET A 33 -5.74 -15.33 8.93
N ASN A 34 -6.35 -14.72 7.90
CA ASN A 34 -6.33 -15.30 6.56
C ASN A 34 -4.91 -15.21 5.98
N LYS A 35 -4.27 -14.05 6.11
CA LYS A 35 -2.89 -13.87 5.65
C LYS A 35 -1.90 -14.74 6.42
N THR A 36 -2.04 -14.83 7.74
CA THR A 36 -1.19 -15.69 8.57
C THR A 36 -1.37 -17.15 8.18
N SER A 37 -2.60 -17.61 7.97
CA SER A 37 -2.85 -18.98 7.54
C SER A 37 -2.23 -19.28 6.17
N GLU A 38 -2.32 -18.34 5.22
CA GLU A 38 -1.64 -18.49 3.93
C GLU A 38 -0.12 -18.57 4.07
N VAL A 39 0.48 -17.78 4.97
CA VAL A 39 1.93 -17.81 5.25
C VAL A 39 2.33 -19.16 5.81
N LEU A 40 1.60 -19.63 6.82
CA LEU A 40 1.90 -20.88 7.49
C LEU A 40 1.70 -22.09 6.57
N HIS A 41 0.65 -22.12 5.75
CA HIS A 41 0.48 -23.15 4.73
C HIS A 41 1.65 -23.17 3.76
N PHE A 42 2.03 -22.01 3.24
CA PHE A 42 3.13 -21.94 2.29
C PHE A 42 4.46 -22.41 2.89
N ILE A 43 4.76 -22.04 4.14
CA ILE A 43 5.97 -22.50 4.85
C ILE A 43 5.91 -24.01 5.08
N HIS A 44 4.78 -24.53 5.56
CA HIS A 44 4.58 -25.95 5.79
C HIS A 44 4.77 -26.78 4.51
N ASP A 45 4.09 -26.38 3.43
CA ASP A 45 4.06 -27.12 2.18
C ASP A 45 5.42 -27.12 1.44
N ASN A 46 6.30 -26.17 1.77
CA ASN A 46 7.57 -25.96 1.06
C ASN A 46 8.82 -26.14 1.94
N SER A 47 8.70 -26.53 3.20
CA SER A 47 9.85 -26.74 4.08
C SER A 47 9.64 -27.85 5.10
N THR A 48 10.54 -28.84 5.04
CA THR A 48 10.51 -30.03 5.90
C THR A 48 11.36 -29.90 7.17
N ARG A 49 12.27 -28.92 7.24
CA ARG A 49 13.17 -28.70 8.39
C ARG A 49 12.91 -27.35 9.03
N LEU A 50 12.99 -27.29 10.37
CA LEU A 50 12.75 -26.08 11.16
C LEU A 50 13.64 -24.90 10.71
N GLU A 51 14.92 -25.15 10.42
CA GLU A 51 15.84 -24.12 9.92
C GLU A 51 15.36 -23.53 8.59
N HIS A 52 14.87 -24.35 7.66
CA HIS A 52 14.36 -23.88 6.37
C HIS A 52 13.05 -23.11 6.52
N GLN A 53 12.19 -23.52 7.46
CA GLN A 53 10.97 -22.79 7.79
C GLN A 53 11.30 -21.38 8.33
N GLN A 54 12.31 -21.25 9.20
CA GLN A 54 12.79 -19.96 9.70
C GLN A 54 13.36 -19.08 8.58
N TYR A 55 14.16 -19.65 7.68
CA TYR A 55 14.73 -18.91 6.56
C TYR A 55 13.66 -18.44 5.56
N LEU A 56 12.68 -19.28 5.21
CA LEU A 56 11.57 -18.85 4.36
C LEU A 56 10.73 -17.74 5.01
N LEU A 57 10.50 -17.82 6.33
CA LEU A 57 9.83 -16.75 7.05
C LEU A 57 10.61 -15.43 6.99
N LEU A 58 11.93 -15.47 7.22
CA LEU A 58 12.81 -14.29 7.12
C LEU A 58 12.79 -13.67 5.71
N LEU A 59 12.89 -14.50 4.67
CA LEU A 59 12.79 -14.01 3.29
C LEU A 59 11.41 -13.39 3.01
N TRP A 60 10.35 -13.91 3.63
CA TRP A 60 9.03 -13.34 3.50
C TRP A 60 8.92 -12.00 4.24
N GLU A 61 9.42 -11.92 5.47
CA GLU A 61 9.47 -10.68 6.25
C GLU A 61 10.19 -9.57 5.47
N ASP A 62 11.32 -9.90 4.85
CA ASP A 62 12.16 -8.95 4.11
C ASP A 62 11.58 -8.58 2.73
N PHE A 63 11.00 -9.55 2.00
CA PHE A 63 10.67 -9.39 0.57
C PHE A 63 9.20 -9.59 0.22
N GLY A 64 8.36 -10.18 1.07
CA GLY A 64 6.99 -10.59 0.73
C GLY A 64 6.04 -9.44 0.39
N ASN A 65 6.36 -8.21 0.79
CA ASN A 65 5.64 -7.00 0.38
C ASN A 65 6.11 -6.43 -0.98
N ARG A 66 7.25 -6.92 -1.49
CA ARG A 66 7.96 -6.38 -2.68
C ARG A 66 8.02 -7.37 -3.83
N VAL A 67 8.05 -8.66 -3.52
CA VAL A 67 8.24 -9.75 -4.47
C VAL A 67 7.12 -10.78 -4.26
N ASP A 68 6.54 -11.25 -5.37
CA ASP A 68 5.52 -12.27 -5.32
C ASP A 68 6.06 -13.56 -4.65
N LYS A 69 5.22 -14.21 -3.84
CA LYS A 69 5.57 -15.40 -3.06
C LYS A 69 6.12 -16.53 -3.95
N THR A 70 5.58 -16.69 -5.15
CA THR A 70 6.03 -17.72 -6.11
C THR A 70 7.43 -17.45 -6.65
N ILE A 71 7.79 -16.17 -6.80
CA ILE A 71 9.14 -15.76 -7.23
C ILE A 71 10.14 -16.03 -6.12
N ILE A 72 9.81 -15.68 -4.87
CA ILE A 72 10.64 -15.99 -3.69
C ILE A 72 10.92 -17.49 -3.63
N LEU A 73 9.89 -18.32 -3.79
CA LEU A 73 10.02 -19.78 -3.78
C LEU A 73 10.90 -20.32 -4.91
N ASN A 74 10.73 -19.79 -6.12
CA ASN A 74 11.49 -20.23 -7.28
C ASN A 74 12.98 -19.94 -7.08
N ILE A 75 13.32 -18.75 -6.57
CA ILE A 75 14.71 -18.37 -6.30
C ILE A 75 15.28 -19.21 -5.16
N TRP A 76 14.52 -19.44 -4.10
CA TRP A 76 14.88 -20.34 -3.00
C TRP A 76 15.29 -21.72 -3.53
N LYS A 77 14.46 -22.33 -4.39
CA LYS A 77 14.75 -23.63 -5.01
C LYS A 77 15.96 -23.58 -5.95
N GLN A 78 16.11 -22.50 -6.74
CA GLN A 78 17.26 -22.31 -7.63
C GLN A 78 18.59 -22.11 -6.89
N CYS A 79 18.54 -21.59 -5.67
CA CYS A 79 19.69 -21.42 -4.79
C CYS A 79 19.89 -22.63 -3.88
N ASN A 80 19.33 -23.79 -4.22
CA ASN A 80 19.45 -25.03 -3.46
C ASN A 80 19.08 -24.85 -1.98
N GLU A 81 18.09 -24.00 -1.70
CA GLU A 81 17.61 -23.73 -0.34
C GLU A 81 18.67 -23.07 0.56
N ILE A 82 19.63 -22.36 -0.03
CA ILE A 82 20.65 -21.58 0.69
C ILE A 82 20.13 -20.15 0.90
N TYR A 83 19.87 -19.80 2.17
CA TYR A 83 19.35 -18.50 2.58
C TYR A 83 20.15 -17.32 2.07
N TYR A 84 21.46 -17.30 2.32
CA TYR A 84 22.31 -16.16 1.96
C TYR A 84 22.30 -15.88 0.44
N GLU A 85 22.40 -16.93 -0.37
CA GLU A 85 22.36 -16.79 -1.84
C GLU A 85 21.01 -16.33 -2.35
N THR A 86 19.93 -16.88 -1.76
CA THR A 86 18.56 -16.51 -2.10
C THR A 86 18.29 -15.05 -1.78
N ARG A 87 18.73 -14.61 -0.59
CA ARG A 87 18.62 -13.22 -0.14
C ARG A 87 19.34 -12.26 -1.10
N LEU A 88 20.58 -12.56 -1.48
CA LEU A 88 21.34 -11.73 -2.42
C LEU A 88 20.65 -11.60 -3.78
N LYS A 89 20.13 -12.70 -4.35
CA LYS A 89 19.40 -12.64 -5.62
C LYS A 89 18.08 -11.87 -5.50
N LEU A 90 17.37 -12.02 -4.39
CA LEU A 90 16.16 -11.24 -4.12
C LEU A 90 16.46 -9.76 -3.94
N GLU A 91 17.57 -9.40 -3.29
CA GLU A 91 18.07 -8.02 -3.21
C GLU A 91 18.42 -7.45 -4.59
N GLU A 92 19.05 -8.24 -5.47
CA GLU A 92 19.35 -7.84 -6.85
C GLU A 92 18.09 -7.61 -7.68
N ILE A 93 17.11 -8.52 -7.60
CA ILE A 93 15.81 -8.38 -8.27
C ILE A 93 15.08 -7.17 -7.73
N CYS A 94 15.04 -7.00 -6.40
CA CYS A 94 14.46 -5.84 -5.78
C CYS A 94 15.15 -4.55 -6.24
N SER A 95 16.48 -4.53 -6.32
CA SER A 95 17.24 -3.37 -6.76
C SER A 95 17.01 -3.05 -8.24
N SER A 96 16.93 -4.06 -9.10
CA SER A 96 16.64 -3.89 -10.54
C SER A 96 15.18 -3.52 -10.81
N CYS A 97 14.22 -4.02 -10.02
CA CYS A 97 12.82 -3.58 -10.04
C CYS A 97 12.66 -2.11 -9.63
N TYR A 98 13.50 -1.58 -8.74
CA TYR A 98 13.49 -0.16 -8.35
C TYR A 98 14.10 0.75 -9.42
N VAL A 99 15.21 0.33 -10.04
CA VAL A 99 15.77 1.04 -11.21
C VAL A 99 14.76 1.09 -12.36
N ASN A 100 14.03 -0.02 -12.59
CA ASN A 100 12.92 -0.03 -13.54
C ASN A 100 11.71 0.79 -13.05
N SER A 101 11.42 0.89 -11.76
CA SER A 101 10.31 1.71 -11.24
C SER A 101 10.54 3.22 -11.43
N CYS A 102 11.76 3.71 -11.20
CA CYS A 102 12.14 5.10 -11.46
C CYS A 102 12.19 5.41 -12.97
N CYS A 103 12.74 4.50 -13.78
CA CYS A 103 12.70 4.61 -15.24
C CYS A 103 11.26 4.58 -15.77
N THR A 104 10.40 3.71 -15.23
CA THR A 104 8.99 3.60 -15.65
C THR A 104 8.15 4.81 -15.23
N LEU A 105 8.39 5.44 -14.07
CA LEU A 105 7.69 6.68 -13.70
C LEU A 105 8.06 7.82 -14.66
N ARG A 106 9.36 7.98 -14.94
CA ARG A 106 9.86 9.01 -15.85
C ARG A 106 9.34 8.80 -17.28
N GLU A 107 9.40 7.57 -17.78
CA GLU A 107 8.87 7.19 -19.10
C GLU A 107 7.35 7.36 -19.16
N HIS A 108 6.63 6.96 -18.11
CA HIS A 108 5.18 7.14 -18.01
C HIS A 108 4.80 8.62 -18.02
N MET A 109 5.50 9.46 -17.24
CA MET A 109 5.32 10.91 -17.24
C MET A 109 5.64 11.51 -18.61
N GLN A 110 6.73 11.07 -19.26
CA GLN A 110 7.09 11.52 -20.59
C GLN A 110 6.01 11.19 -21.61
N ARG A 111 5.47 9.97 -21.57
CA ARG A 111 4.36 9.53 -22.41
C ARG A 111 3.09 10.35 -22.16
N LYS A 112 2.71 10.57 -20.89
CA LYS A 112 1.55 11.42 -20.55
C LYS A 112 1.76 12.87 -20.98
N CYS A 113 2.96 13.43 -20.82
CA CYS A 113 3.26 14.78 -21.29
C CYS A 113 3.13 14.90 -22.80
N LYS A 114 3.62 13.91 -23.56
CA LYS A 114 3.42 13.84 -25.02
C LYS A 114 1.93 13.79 -25.38
N GLN A 115 1.14 12.96 -24.71
CA GLN A 115 -0.30 12.83 -24.95
C GLN A 115 -1.08 14.13 -24.66
N LEU A 116 -0.65 14.88 -23.65
CA LEU A 116 -1.32 16.12 -23.21
C LEU A 116 -0.67 17.38 -23.78
N SER A 117 0.30 17.24 -24.71
CA SER A 117 1.11 18.35 -25.22
C SER A 117 1.72 19.24 -24.12
N ALA A 118 2.08 18.64 -22.98
CA ALA A 118 2.65 19.33 -21.83
C ALA A 118 4.19 19.32 -21.86
N ASN A 119 4.81 20.35 -21.28
CA ASN A 119 6.26 20.43 -21.17
C ASN A 119 6.78 19.41 -20.15
N PHE A 120 7.42 18.36 -20.65
CA PHE A 120 7.95 17.28 -19.81
C PHE A 120 9.01 17.76 -18.82
N HIS A 121 9.91 18.64 -19.24
CA HIS A 121 11.00 19.14 -18.39
C HIS A 121 10.46 19.95 -17.20
N GLN A 122 9.48 20.83 -17.46
CA GLN A 122 8.79 21.57 -16.41
C GLN A 122 7.97 20.64 -15.51
N THR A 123 7.30 19.64 -16.09
CA THR A 123 6.46 18.70 -15.34
C THR A 123 7.28 17.83 -14.38
N ILE A 124 8.41 17.29 -14.85
CA ILE A 124 9.30 16.48 -13.99
C ILE A 124 9.94 17.36 -12.91
N GLY A 125 10.37 18.59 -13.24
CA GLY A 125 10.91 19.52 -12.25
C GLY A 125 9.89 19.86 -11.16
N ASN A 126 8.63 20.10 -11.53
CA ASN A 126 7.55 20.31 -10.57
C ASN A 126 7.28 19.07 -9.71
N ALA A 127 7.35 17.86 -10.30
CA ALA A 127 7.17 16.62 -9.55
C ALA A 127 8.28 16.42 -8.52
N GLU A 128 9.54 16.61 -8.93
CA GLU A 128 10.71 16.52 -8.04
C GLU A 128 10.66 17.57 -6.92
N TYR A 129 10.28 18.81 -7.24
CA TYR A 129 10.09 19.87 -6.24
C TYR A 129 9.01 19.52 -5.21
N ASN A 130 7.89 18.92 -5.65
CA ASN A 130 6.85 18.47 -4.73
C ASN A 130 7.33 17.32 -3.84
N LEU A 131 8.06 16.35 -4.39
CA LEU A 131 8.64 15.24 -3.61
C LEU A 131 9.56 15.78 -2.50
N GLN A 132 10.44 16.75 -2.81
CA GLN A 132 11.28 17.42 -1.82
C GLN A 132 10.46 18.11 -0.73
N ASN A 133 9.44 18.87 -1.13
CA ASN A 133 8.54 19.53 -0.17
C ASN A 133 7.80 18.52 0.71
N PHE A 134 7.54 17.31 0.20
CA PHE A 134 6.94 16.22 0.96
C PHE A 134 7.95 15.45 1.80
N GLY A 135 9.23 15.85 1.84
CA GLY A 135 10.24 15.22 2.67
C GLY A 135 10.94 14.02 2.03
N PHE A 136 10.72 13.76 0.73
CA PHE A 136 11.51 12.77 0.00
C PHE A 136 12.87 13.35 -0.36
N GLU A 137 13.90 12.53 -0.24
CA GLU A 137 15.28 12.86 -0.51
C GLU A 137 15.80 12.01 -1.68
N LYS A 138 16.61 12.62 -2.54
CA LYS A 138 17.18 11.94 -3.70
C LYS A 138 18.51 11.31 -3.30
N VAL A 139 18.59 9.98 -3.30
CA VAL A 139 19.84 9.25 -3.01
C VAL A 139 20.53 8.93 -4.33
N ASN A 140 21.84 9.20 -4.41
CA ASN A 140 22.68 8.95 -5.58
C ASN A 140 22.16 9.55 -6.91
N ASN A 141 21.42 10.66 -6.84
CA ASN A 141 20.82 11.36 -8.00
C ASN A 141 19.86 10.53 -8.85
N LYS A 142 19.43 9.34 -8.39
CA LYS A 142 18.58 8.44 -9.17
C LYS A 142 17.21 8.27 -8.51
N ASP A 143 17.20 7.91 -7.24
CA ASP A 143 16.00 7.39 -6.58
C ASP A 143 15.55 8.30 -5.44
N TRP A 144 14.23 8.36 -5.24
CA TRP A 144 13.59 9.16 -4.19
C TRP A 144 13.23 8.26 -3.02
N TYR A 145 13.74 8.60 -1.83
CA TYR A 145 13.48 7.86 -0.60
C TYR A 145 12.86 8.77 0.44
N TYR A 146 11.98 8.21 1.27
CA TYR A 146 11.52 8.87 2.48
C TYR A 146 12.35 8.30 3.64
N LEU A 147 13.44 8.99 4.01
CA LEU A 147 14.46 8.45 4.93
C LEU A 147 14.10 8.62 6.42
N ARG A 148 12.96 9.26 6.72
CA ARG A 148 12.48 9.53 8.07
C ARG A 148 11.32 8.60 8.40
N ASP A 149 11.00 8.47 9.68
CA ASP A 149 9.77 7.78 10.08
C ASP A 149 8.56 8.45 9.42
N ILE A 150 7.77 7.64 8.72
CA ILE A 150 6.62 8.13 7.96
C ILE A 150 5.55 8.59 8.94
N GLN A 151 5.32 9.91 8.97
CA GLN A 151 4.20 10.48 9.72
C GLN A 151 2.97 10.52 8.82
N ILE A 152 2.04 9.57 9.01
CA ILE A 152 0.84 9.45 8.18
C ILE A 152 0.04 10.76 8.13
N LEU A 153 -0.07 11.47 9.26
CA LEU A 153 -0.74 12.76 9.33
C LEU A 153 -0.09 13.81 8.40
N TYR A 154 1.24 13.83 8.33
CA TYR A 154 1.98 14.72 7.43
C TYR A 154 1.72 14.36 5.96
N LEU A 155 1.82 13.07 5.60
CA LEU A 155 1.51 12.62 4.24
C LEU A 155 0.07 12.90 3.84
N TRP A 156 -0.89 12.76 4.77
CA TRP A 156 -2.28 13.14 4.55
C TRP A 156 -2.42 14.63 4.22
N ASN A 157 -1.73 15.51 4.96
CA ASN A 157 -1.73 16.94 4.68
C ASN A 157 -1.12 17.27 3.31
N CYS A 158 -0.02 16.60 2.93
CA CYS A 158 0.57 16.71 1.60
C CYS A 158 -0.43 16.27 0.51
N TYR A 159 -1.11 15.14 0.71
CA TYR A 159 -2.11 14.61 -0.20
C TYR A 159 -3.29 15.58 -0.36
N ARG A 160 -3.85 16.11 0.74
CA ARG A 160 -4.92 17.12 0.71
C ARG A 160 -4.49 18.39 -0.03
N LYS A 161 -3.28 18.88 0.22
CA LYS A 161 -2.75 20.06 -0.49
C LYS A 161 -2.71 19.81 -2.00
N TRP A 162 -2.26 18.63 -2.42
CA TRP A 162 -2.13 18.30 -3.84
C TRP A 162 -3.47 18.05 -4.51
N ILE A 163 -4.36 17.26 -3.90
CA ILE A 163 -5.64 16.89 -4.50
C ILE A 163 -6.58 18.08 -4.70
N ASN A 164 -6.51 19.06 -3.80
CA ASN A 164 -7.27 20.30 -3.90
C ASN A 164 -6.77 21.24 -5.02
N THR A 165 -5.63 20.94 -5.67
CA THR A 165 -5.18 21.67 -6.87
C THR A 165 -5.91 21.24 -8.15
N GLN A 166 -6.62 20.11 -8.14
CA GLN A 166 -7.38 19.65 -9.31
C GLN A 166 -8.43 20.69 -9.70
N LEU A 167 -8.53 21.01 -11.01
CA LEU A 167 -9.42 22.05 -11.55
C LEU A 167 -10.89 21.90 -11.10
N ILE A 168 -11.36 20.67 -10.88
CA ILE A 168 -12.73 20.35 -10.46
C ILE A 168 -13.03 20.89 -9.04
N TYR A 169 -12.03 21.02 -8.16
CA TYR A 169 -12.24 21.63 -6.84
C TYR A 169 -12.46 23.13 -6.91
N LYS A 170 -11.93 23.81 -7.94
CA LYS A 170 -12.08 25.27 -8.08
C LYS A 170 -13.49 25.68 -8.51
N THR A 171 -14.30 24.75 -9.02
CA THR A 171 -15.62 25.03 -9.59
C THR A 171 -16.79 24.66 -8.68
N LYS A 172 -16.54 24.13 -7.46
CA LYS A 172 -17.59 23.67 -6.53
C LYS A 172 -17.65 24.49 -5.25
N LEU A 173 -18.89 24.80 -4.83
CA LEU A 173 -19.25 25.36 -3.53
C LEU A 173 -18.85 24.40 -2.39
N ASN A 174 -18.40 24.99 -1.26
CA ASN A 174 -18.04 24.37 0.03
C ASN A 174 -18.14 22.85 0.12
N ILE A 175 -17.10 22.16 -0.36
CA ILE A 175 -16.97 20.72 -0.19
C ILE A 175 -16.71 20.44 1.30
N PRO A 176 -17.48 19.55 1.95
CA PRO A 176 -17.24 19.20 3.34
C PRO A 176 -15.86 18.57 3.51
N GLU A 177 -15.07 19.06 4.48
CA GLU A 177 -13.77 18.48 4.80
C GLU A 177 -13.87 17.24 5.68
N LYS A 178 -15.01 17.06 6.35
CA LYS A 178 -15.26 15.99 7.32
C LYS A 178 -16.66 15.40 7.15
N ILE A 179 -16.79 14.12 7.45
CA ILE A 179 -18.07 13.41 7.49
C ILE A 179 -18.15 12.51 8.71
N PHE A 180 -19.37 12.21 9.14
CA PHE A 180 -19.65 11.11 10.06
C PHE A 180 -20.15 9.92 9.27
N MET A 181 -19.62 8.74 9.57
CA MET A 181 -20.00 7.49 8.92
C MET A 181 -20.37 6.46 9.97
N LEU A 182 -21.56 5.85 9.82
CA LEU A 182 -22.00 4.74 10.65
C LEU A 182 -21.28 3.46 10.17
N ARG A 183 -20.40 2.91 11.01
CA ARG A 183 -19.74 1.63 10.74
C ARG A 183 -19.86 0.72 11.95
N ASN A 184 -20.38 -0.49 11.73
CA ASN A 184 -20.57 -1.50 12.77
C ASN A 184 -21.34 -0.95 13.97
N GLY A 185 -22.43 -0.21 13.71
CA GLY A 185 -23.29 0.40 14.73
C GLY A 185 -22.68 1.59 15.49
N LYS A 186 -21.50 2.10 15.08
CA LYS A 186 -20.86 3.26 15.72
C LYS A 186 -20.59 4.37 14.70
N TRP A 187 -20.99 5.60 15.03
CA TRP A 187 -20.63 6.79 14.26
C TRP A 187 -19.17 7.13 14.46
N LYS A 188 -18.48 7.41 13.35
CA LYS A 188 -17.06 7.81 13.35
C LYS A 188 -16.86 8.99 12.42
N GLU A 189 -16.10 9.96 12.89
CA GLU A 189 -15.66 11.10 12.07
C GLU A 189 -14.50 10.69 11.16
N TYR A 190 -14.52 11.15 9.91
CA TYR A 190 -13.43 11.01 8.96
C TYR A 190 -13.18 12.36 8.28
N GLU A 191 -11.92 12.72 8.10
CA GLU A 191 -11.55 13.73 7.11
C GLU A 191 -11.66 13.11 5.71
N ILE A 192 -12.09 13.90 4.72
CA ILE A 192 -12.33 13.39 3.37
C ILE A 192 -11.55 14.16 2.30
N ALA A 193 -11.24 13.45 1.21
CA ALA A 193 -10.78 14.05 -0.02
C ALA A 193 -11.40 13.29 -1.22
N PHE A 194 -11.95 14.00 -2.18
CA PHE A 194 -12.42 13.46 -3.45
C PHE A 194 -11.27 13.33 -4.43
N ASP A 195 -10.99 12.10 -4.86
CA ASP A 195 -10.02 11.80 -5.90
C ASP A 195 -10.76 11.55 -7.20
N TYR A 196 -10.97 12.63 -7.95
CA TYR A 196 -11.74 12.60 -9.19
C TYR A 196 -11.06 11.79 -10.29
N GLU A 197 -9.73 11.76 -10.32
CA GLU A 197 -8.95 10.97 -11.29
C GLU A 197 -9.26 9.47 -11.14
N TYR A 198 -9.38 8.99 -9.89
CA TYR A 198 -9.65 7.59 -9.58
C TYR A 198 -11.10 7.31 -9.16
N ARG A 199 -11.98 8.31 -9.23
CA ARG A 199 -13.40 8.24 -8.83
C ARG A 199 -13.63 7.60 -7.45
N ARG A 200 -12.88 8.07 -6.46
CA ARG A 200 -12.98 7.55 -5.08
C ARG A 200 -13.05 8.69 -4.06
N ILE A 201 -13.61 8.38 -2.91
CA ILE A 201 -13.54 9.23 -1.71
C ILE A 201 -12.49 8.61 -0.80
N VAL A 202 -11.45 9.37 -0.50
CA VAL A 202 -10.43 8.97 0.47
C VAL A 202 -10.87 9.45 1.84
N LEU A 203 -10.83 8.54 2.81
CA LEU A 203 -11.23 8.77 4.19
C LEU A 203 -10.00 8.67 5.09
N PHE A 204 -9.80 9.65 5.95
CA PHE A 204 -8.72 9.64 6.93
C PHE A 204 -9.28 9.60 8.36
N ASP A 205 -8.90 8.56 9.09
CA ASP A 205 -9.19 8.37 10.50
C ASP A 205 -8.08 9.04 11.31
N ASN A 206 -8.32 10.26 11.80
CA ASN A 206 -7.30 11.01 12.54
C ASN A 206 -6.97 10.37 13.91
N VAL A 207 -7.90 9.60 14.49
CA VAL A 207 -7.68 8.92 15.78
C VAL A 207 -6.75 7.71 15.59
N LYS A 208 -6.95 6.94 14.53
CA LYS A 208 -6.14 5.74 14.25
C LYS A 208 -4.97 5.97 13.30
N LEU A 209 -4.87 7.16 12.72
CA LEU A 209 -3.95 7.50 11.64
C LEU A 209 -4.04 6.48 10.48
N LYS A 210 -5.27 6.14 10.07
CA LYS A 210 -5.50 5.17 8.98
C LYS A 210 -6.22 5.81 7.80
N VAL A 211 -5.75 5.52 6.61
CA VAL A 211 -6.38 5.92 5.35
C VAL A 211 -7.22 4.77 4.82
N LYS A 212 -8.42 5.09 4.31
CA LYS A 212 -9.31 4.17 3.60
C LYS A 212 -9.79 4.83 2.32
N SER A 213 -10.35 4.05 1.42
CA SER A 213 -11.03 4.60 0.24
C SER A 213 -12.38 3.94 0.03
N LEU A 214 -13.32 4.73 -0.50
CA LEU A 214 -14.60 4.29 -1.03
C LEU A 214 -14.59 4.52 -2.53
N GLN A 215 -14.72 3.45 -3.29
CA GLN A 215 -14.84 3.54 -4.74
C GLN A 215 -16.26 3.98 -5.10
N VAL A 216 -16.41 5.07 -5.85
CA VAL A 216 -17.71 5.66 -6.19
C VAL A 216 -18.06 5.51 -7.68
N GLY A 217 -17.06 5.28 -8.53
CA GLY A 217 -17.28 5.01 -9.96
C GLY A 217 -16.20 4.12 -10.55
N ASN A 218 -16.18 3.97 -11.87
CA ASN A 218 -15.17 3.14 -12.52
C ASN A 218 -13.77 3.79 -12.48
N PRO A 219 -12.75 3.15 -11.86
CA PRO A 219 -11.39 3.71 -11.83
C PRO A 219 -10.70 3.66 -13.21
N LYS A 220 -11.20 2.85 -14.16
CA LYS A 220 -10.69 2.80 -15.53
C LYS A 220 -11.41 3.88 -16.34
N LYS A 221 -10.65 4.85 -16.86
CA LYS A 221 -11.11 5.99 -17.70
C LYS A 221 -11.84 5.61 -19.02
N LEU A 222 -12.25 4.36 -19.20
CA LEU A 222 -12.83 3.83 -20.44
C LEU A 222 -14.33 4.12 -20.59
N SER A 223 -15.03 4.54 -19.53
CA SER A 223 -16.42 4.95 -19.63
C SER A 223 -16.56 6.48 -19.57
N LEU A 224 -17.24 7.02 -20.58
CA LEU A 224 -17.95 8.30 -20.57
C LEU A 224 -19.08 8.25 -19.49
N GLU A 225 -18.76 7.91 -18.24
CA GLU A 225 -19.65 8.12 -17.10
C GLU A 225 -19.61 9.60 -16.75
N PHE A 226 -20.15 10.42 -17.63
CA PHE A 226 -20.72 11.70 -17.27
C PHE A 226 -22.04 11.41 -16.56
N ASN A 227 -22.32 12.12 -15.46
CA ASN A 227 -23.57 12.12 -14.69
C ASN A 227 -23.71 11.14 -13.52
N VAL A 228 -22.68 10.97 -12.68
CA VAL A 228 -22.99 10.67 -11.26
C VAL A 228 -23.25 12.00 -10.55
N HIS A 229 -24.49 12.49 -10.64
CA HIS A 229 -24.98 13.46 -9.68
C HIS A 229 -25.11 12.75 -8.33
N ILE A 230 -24.13 12.93 -7.44
CA ILE A 230 -24.28 12.53 -6.04
C ILE A 230 -25.28 13.52 -5.43
N GLN A 231 -26.57 13.20 -5.51
CA GLN A 231 -27.59 13.87 -4.72
C GLN A 231 -27.45 13.42 -3.27
N TRP A 232 -27.24 14.38 -2.39
CA TRP A 232 -27.28 14.18 -0.94
C TRP A 232 -28.74 13.98 -0.53
N TYR A 233 -29.13 12.74 -0.27
CA TYR A 233 -30.33 12.46 0.50
C TYR A 233 -29.90 12.38 1.97
N ASN A 234 -30.08 13.48 2.70
CA ASN A 234 -30.12 13.41 4.15
C ASN A 234 -31.50 12.85 4.50
N ASP A 235 -31.56 11.63 5.01
CA ASP A 235 -32.76 11.00 5.57
C ASP A 235 -33.21 11.66 6.90
N LEU A 236 -32.88 12.93 7.10
CA LEU A 236 -33.53 13.77 8.10
C LEU A 236 -34.91 14.13 7.53
N SER A 237 -35.80 13.13 7.52
CA SER A 237 -37.22 13.38 7.57
C SER A 237 -37.53 13.95 8.96
N ASP A 238 -38.17 15.12 8.98
CA ASP A 238 -38.78 15.69 10.18
C ASP A 238 -39.81 14.73 10.81
#